data_AF-A0A971BST5-F1
#
_entry.id   AF-A0A971BST5-F1
#
_cell.length_a   1.000
_cell.length_b   1.000
_cell.length_c   1.000
_cell.angle_alpha   90.00
_cell.angle_beta   90.00
_cell.angle_gamma   90.00
#
_symmetry.space_group_name_H-M   'P 1'
#
loop_
_entity.id
_entity.type
_entity.pdbx_description
1 polymer ?
#
loop_
_entity_poly.entity_id
_entity_poly.type
_entity_poly.pdbx_seq_one_letter_code
_entity_poly.pdbx_strand_id
1 'polypeptide(L)'
;MDAEVGTCEGEAGVRYPDGTVLPAVRYDPRKLHFPGWFRCPDCNVAPGARHHDNCDQEICPRCGGQLLSCPCFDPPEQVDPTTRG
;
A
#
# COMPACT_ATOMS: atom_id res chain seq x y z
N MET A 1 5.41 9.17 -28.05
CA MET A 1 5.84 8.12 -27.12
C MET A 1 5.91 8.77 -25.75
N ASP A 2 4.78 8.81 -25.06
CA ASP A 2 4.59 9.52 -23.79
C ASP A 2 5.40 8.81 -22.70
N ALA A 3 6.54 9.42 -22.36
CA ALA A 3 7.61 8.83 -21.54
C ALA A 3 7.35 8.91 -20.02
N GLU A 4 6.10 9.10 -19.61
CA GLU A 4 5.82 9.65 -18.28
C GLU A 4 4.52 9.15 -17.66
N VAL A 5 4.35 7.83 -17.56
CA VAL A 5 3.55 7.29 -16.44
C VAL A 5 4.38 7.47 -15.16
N GLY A 6 4.48 8.72 -14.70
CA GLY A 6 5.23 9.16 -13.52
C GLY A 6 4.49 8.87 -12.22
N THR A 7 3.20 8.56 -12.29
CA THR A 7 2.35 8.07 -11.21
C THR A 7 1.12 7.45 -11.84
N CYS A 8 0.58 6.38 -11.28
CA CYS A 8 -0.78 6.00 -11.62
C CYS A 8 -1.80 6.90 -10.89
N GLU A 9 -3.06 6.86 -11.31
CA GLU A 9 -4.20 7.48 -10.62
C GLU A 9 -4.62 6.65 -9.39
N GLY A 10 -3.70 6.42 -8.44
CA GLY A 10 -4.05 5.85 -7.14
C GLY A 10 -4.39 6.92 -6.11
N GLU A 11 -5.05 6.53 -5.03
CA GLU A 11 -5.35 7.40 -3.90
C GLU A 11 -4.06 7.86 -3.19
N ALA A 12 -4.02 9.12 -2.76
CA ALA A 12 -2.83 9.67 -2.07
C ALA A 12 -2.61 9.07 -0.66
N GLY A 13 -3.60 8.36 -0.12
CA GLY A 13 -3.56 7.82 1.23
C GLY A 13 -4.35 6.52 1.38
N VAL A 14 -3.99 5.77 2.42
CA VAL A 14 -4.61 4.51 2.82
C VAL A 14 -5.51 4.78 4.02
N ARG A 15 -6.80 4.47 3.89
CA ARG A 15 -7.80 4.63 4.95
C ARG A 15 -8.02 3.33 5.70
N TYR A 16 -7.90 3.37 7.03
CA TYR A 16 -8.06 2.22 7.92
C TYR A 16 -9.45 2.18 8.58
N PRO A 17 -9.90 1.00 9.08
CA PRO A 17 -11.20 0.86 9.75
C PRO A 17 -11.38 1.73 11.00
N ASP A 18 -10.28 2.06 11.69
CA ASP A 18 -10.27 2.96 12.84
C ASP A 18 -10.43 4.45 12.46
N GLY A 19 -10.61 4.75 11.18
CA GLY A 19 -10.77 6.09 10.64
C GLY A 19 -9.45 6.80 10.33
N THR A 20 -8.30 6.22 10.70
CA THR A 20 -6.98 6.79 10.38
C THR A 20 -6.74 6.80 8.88
N VAL A 21 -6.15 7.87 8.36
CA VAL A 21 -5.65 7.94 6.98
C VAL A 21 -4.14 8.19 7.04
N LEU A 22 -3.36 7.30 6.43
CA LEU A 22 -1.91 7.45 6.31
C LEU A 22 -1.52 7.68 4.85
N PRO A 23 -0.44 8.45 4.57
CA PRO A 23 0.01 8.65 3.19
C PRO A 23 0.41 7.32 2.53
N ALA A 24 0.03 7.14 1.26
CA ALA A 24 0.43 5.98 0.49
C ALA A 24 1.96 5.92 0.34
N VAL A 25 2.53 4.74 0.50
CA VAL A 25 3.98 4.54 0.36
C VAL A 25 4.35 4.68 -1.10
N ARG A 26 5.30 5.56 -1.41
CA ARG A 26 5.86 5.71 -2.76
C ARG A 26 6.69 4.49 -3.14
N TYR A 27 6.70 4.15 -4.43
CA TYR A 27 7.48 3.04 -4.94
C TYR A 27 8.98 3.23 -4.66
N ASP A 28 9.62 2.23 -4.05
CA ASP A 28 11.06 2.19 -3.80
C ASP A 28 11.64 0.86 -4.29
N PRO A 29 12.39 0.83 -5.41
CA PRO A 29 12.95 -0.40 -5.96
C PRO A 29 13.93 -1.09 -5.01
N ARG A 30 14.49 -0.39 -4.01
CA ARG A 30 15.41 -0.98 -3.02
C ARG A 30 14.72 -1.94 -2.07
N LYS A 31 13.38 -1.91 -2.01
CA LYS A 31 12.58 -2.85 -1.21
C LYS A 31 12.24 -4.14 -1.96
N LEU A 32 12.55 -4.21 -3.27
CA LEU A 32 12.35 -5.42 -4.04
C LEU A 32 13.54 -6.36 -3.87
N HIS A 33 13.24 -7.67 -3.80
CA HIS A 33 14.27 -8.72 -3.77
C HIS A 33 14.80 -9.08 -5.17
N PHE A 34 14.31 -8.44 -6.23
CA PHE A 34 14.66 -8.74 -7.62
C PHE A 34 15.68 -7.73 -8.17
N PRO A 35 16.97 -8.08 -8.26
CA PRO A 35 17.98 -7.21 -8.85
C PRO A 35 17.70 -7.01 -10.35
N GLY A 36 17.52 -5.76 -10.78
CA GLY A 36 17.38 -5.37 -12.19
C GLY A 36 16.10 -4.63 -12.56
N TRP A 37 15.08 -4.60 -11.69
CA TRP A 37 13.84 -3.87 -11.94
C TRP A 37 13.89 -2.47 -11.31
N PHE A 38 14.07 -1.45 -12.15
CA PHE A 38 14.03 -0.04 -11.72
C PHE A 38 12.61 0.51 -11.60
N ARG A 39 11.65 -0.11 -12.28
CA ARG A 39 10.22 0.25 -12.26
C ARG A 39 9.44 -0.86 -11.58
N CYS A 40 8.27 -0.51 -11.04
CA CYS A 40 7.39 -1.50 -10.43
C CYS A 40 7.07 -2.62 -11.44
N PRO A 41 7.22 -3.90 -11.07
CA PRO A 41 6.98 -4.99 -11.98
C PRO A 41 5.54 -5.12 -12.46
N ASP A 42 4.57 -4.71 -11.64
CA ASP A 42 3.15 -4.90 -11.92
C ASP A 42 2.51 -3.70 -12.63
N CYS A 43 2.91 -2.47 -12.29
CA CYS A 43 2.31 -1.25 -12.84
C CYS A 43 3.29 -0.29 -13.53
N ASN A 44 4.57 -0.65 -13.62
CA ASN A 44 5.61 0.08 -14.35
C ASN A 44 5.90 1.54 -13.86
N VAL A 45 5.41 1.91 -12.67
CA VAL A 45 5.67 3.24 -12.10
C VAL A 45 7.15 3.42 -11.76
N ALA A 46 7.63 4.66 -11.90
CA ALA A 46 9.02 5.02 -11.61
C ALA A 46 9.27 5.12 -10.09
N PRO A 47 10.53 5.04 -9.62
CA PRO A 47 10.85 5.28 -8.21
C PRO A 47 10.33 6.63 -7.72
N GLY A 48 9.72 6.64 -6.53
CA GLY A 48 9.08 7.82 -5.96
C GLY A 48 7.64 8.08 -6.44
N ALA A 49 7.17 7.37 -7.46
CA ALA A 49 5.81 7.45 -7.95
C ALA A 49 4.79 6.78 -7.01
N ARG A 50 3.50 7.05 -7.24
CA ARG A 50 2.42 6.27 -6.62
C ARG A 50 2.00 5.12 -7.51
N HIS A 51 1.68 4.00 -6.87
CA HIS A 51 0.93 2.92 -7.47
C HIS A 51 -0.52 3.35 -7.77
N HIS A 52 -1.22 2.60 -8.63
CA HIS A 52 -2.67 2.65 -8.65
C HIS A 52 -3.20 1.81 -7.49
N ASP A 53 -4.46 2.01 -7.14
CA ASP A 53 -5.14 1.22 -6.14
C ASP A 53 -5.09 -0.27 -6.52
N ASN A 54 -4.85 -1.13 -5.54
CA ASN A 54 -4.76 -2.57 -5.67
C ASN A 54 -3.55 -3.09 -6.49
N CYS A 55 -2.45 -2.33 -6.59
CA CYS A 55 -1.23 -2.89 -7.15
C CYS A 55 -0.57 -3.86 -6.14
N ASP A 56 -0.12 -5.03 -6.62
CA ASP A 56 0.47 -6.08 -5.77
C ASP A 56 1.74 -5.66 -5.01
N GLN A 57 2.42 -4.61 -5.48
CA GLN A 57 3.61 -4.04 -4.82
C GLN A 57 3.29 -2.93 -3.83
N GLU A 58 2.02 -2.57 -3.61
CA GLU A 58 1.66 -1.57 -2.61
C GLU A 58 2.06 -2.04 -1.21
N ILE A 59 2.64 -1.11 -0.46
CA ILE A 59 3.12 -1.35 0.90
C ILE A 59 2.23 -0.63 1.89
N CYS A 60 1.78 -1.36 2.92
CA CYS A 60 1.02 -0.80 4.02
C CYS A 60 1.88 0.22 4.80
N PRO A 61 1.46 1.50 4.90
CA PRO A 61 2.21 2.49 5.67
C PRO A 61 2.21 2.22 7.18
N ARG A 62 1.27 1.42 7.70
CA ARG A 62 1.18 1.08 9.12
C ARG A 62 2.15 -0.03 9.54
N CYS A 63 2.26 -1.11 8.75
CA CYS A 63 3.05 -2.29 9.14
C CYS A 63 4.23 -2.60 8.21
N GLY A 64 4.33 -1.96 7.04
CA GLY A 64 5.37 -2.22 6.06
C GLY A 64 5.22 -3.52 5.25
N GLY A 65 4.18 -4.32 5.49
CA GLY A 65 3.82 -5.49 4.68
C GLY A 65 3.07 -5.11 3.39
N GLN A 66 2.66 -6.11 2.61
CA GLN A 66 1.84 -5.91 1.41
C GLN A 66 0.47 -5.31 1.79
N LEU A 67 0.02 -4.30 1.06
CA LEU A 67 -1.24 -3.59 1.35
C LEU A 67 -2.48 -4.46 1.10
N LEU A 68 -2.50 -5.18 -0.03
CA LEU A 68 -3.63 -6.04 -0.45
C LEU A 68 -4.02 -7.13 0.55
N SER A 69 -3.02 -7.67 1.26
CA SER A 69 -3.19 -8.75 2.24
C SER A 69 -2.93 -8.29 3.67
N CYS A 70 -3.05 -6.98 3.93
CA CYS A 70 -2.63 -6.39 5.18
C CYS A 70 -3.61 -6.69 6.33
N PRO A 71 -3.17 -7.30 7.45
CA PRO A 71 -4.04 -7.58 8.60
C PRO A 71 -4.46 -6.32 9.38
N CYS A 72 -3.95 -5.13 9.02
CA CYS A 72 -4.38 -3.89 9.66
C CYS A 72 -5.81 -3.47 9.28
N PHE A 73 -6.42 -4.11 8.28
CA PHE A 73 -7.82 -3.91 7.89
C PHE A 73 -8.79 -4.85 8.61
N ASP A 74 -8.28 -5.86 9.29
CA ASP A 74 -9.03 -6.80 10.11
C ASP A 74 -8.68 -6.59 11.60
N PRO A 75 -9.03 -5.44 12.20
CA PRO A 75 -8.81 -5.26 13.63
C PRO A 75 -9.55 -6.38 14.39
N PRO A 76 -8.97 -6.92 15.48
CA PRO A 76 -9.69 -7.87 16.31
C PRO A 76 -11.03 -7.25 16.70
N GLU A 77 -12.11 -8.02 16.60
CA GLU A 77 -13.42 -7.61 17.10
C GLU A 77 -13.22 -7.01 18.49
N GLN A 78 -13.70 -5.78 18.67
CA GLN A 78 -13.74 -5.16 19.98
C GLN A 78 -14.64 -6.04 20.83
N VAL A 79 -14.06 -6.95 21.61
CA VAL A 79 -14.81 -7.77 22.54
C VAL A 79 -15.38 -6.81 23.58
N ASP A 80 -16.65 -6.45 23.41
CA ASP A 80 -17.38 -5.63 24.37
C ASP A 80 -17.24 -6.26 25.76
N PRO A 81 -16.63 -5.57 26.74
CA PRO A 81 -16.44 -6.12 28.09
C PRO A 81 -17.78 -6.35 28.82
N THR A 82 -18.90 -5.90 28.24
CA THR A 82 -20.26 -6.09 28.75
C THR A 82 -20.84 -7.48 28.50
N THR A 83 -20.22 -8.32 27.64
CA THR A 83 -20.74 -9.66 27.32
C THR A 83 -20.36 -10.74 28.35
N ARG A 84 -19.98 -10.36 29.58
CA ARG A 84 -19.92 -11.31 30.70
C ARG A 84 -21.33 -11.58 31.23
N GLY A 85 -21.94 -12.64 30.69
CA GLY A 85 -23.07 -13.33 31.32
C GLY A 85 -22.65 -14.14 32.55
#